data_AF-A0A670Z1H2-F1
#
_entry.id   AF-A0A670Z1H2-F1
#
_cell.length_a   1.000
_cell.length_b   1.000
_cell.length_c   1.000
_cell.angle_alpha   90.00
_cell.angle_beta   90.00
_cell.angle_gamma   90.00
#
_symmetry.space_group_name_H-M   'P 1'
#
loop_
_entity.id
_entity.type
_entity.pdbx_description
1 polymer ?
#
loop_
_entity_poly.entity_id
_entity_poly.type
_entity_poly.pdbx_seq_one_letter_code
_entity_poly.pdbx_strand_id
1 'polypeptide(L)'
;PIPFYFKCAFHPHPPLHLPVAFWAERTPVHEAARDGEVRHLQELIENGACVNLVTYDSITPLHEASLRGQTRCVEMLLAAGAQVDARNIDGSTPLCDACASGSIECVKVLLSHGAKVNPPLYIASPLHEACLNGSAACVRLLIDVGANLEAHDCRFGTPLHVACAREHLDCAKLLLNAGANVNAAKLHETALHHAAKVRNTDLAEMLIQFGGNVYARDNRGKRPSDYSQSSSSTGKCFAYYERNPLRLSQLCRLSLRQALGRKALEKIPHLHIPAKFAEFLSYCQ
;
A
#
# COMPACT_ATOMS: atom_id res chain seq x y z
N PRO A 1 15.15 9.56 -7.60
CA PRO A 1 14.28 9.73 -8.78
C PRO A 1 12.84 9.25 -8.46
N ILE A 2 11.98 10.20 -8.10
CA ILE A 2 10.58 9.96 -7.72
C ILE A 2 9.76 9.96 -9.02
N PRO A 3 9.01 8.90 -9.38
CA PRO A 3 8.29 8.88 -10.65
C PRO A 3 7.02 9.72 -10.56
N PHE A 4 7.00 10.83 -11.31
CA PHE A 4 5.82 11.61 -11.66
C PHE A 4 5.01 10.89 -12.76
N TYR A 5 3.74 10.56 -12.52
CA TYR A 5 2.73 10.14 -13.51
C TYR A 5 1.35 10.30 -12.81
N PHE A 6 0.30 10.99 -13.28
CA PHE A 6 -0.21 11.26 -14.63
C PHE A 6 -1.05 12.56 -14.67
N LYS A 7 -0.94 13.29 -15.78
CA LYS A 7 -1.82 14.37 -16.25
C LYS A 7 -2.91 13.76 -17.14
N CYS A 8 -4.17 14.17 -17.02
CA CYS A 8 -5.21 13.93 -18.03
C CYS A 8 -6.06 15.19 -18.32
N ALA A 9 -5.84 15.73 -19.52
CA ALA A 9 -6.75 16.37 -20.50
C ALA A 9 -7.75 17.52 -20.12
N PHE A 10 -7.51 18.68 -20.75
CA PHE A 10 -8.41 19.76 -21.26
C PHE A 10 -9.88 19.34 -21.52
N HIS A 11 -10.96 20.12 -21.26
CA HIS A 11 -11.43 21.49 -21.65
C HIS A 11 -12.86 21.71 -21.03
N PRO A 12 -13.63 22.82 -21.23
CA PRO A 12 -13.34 24.24 -21.50
C PRO A 12 -14.00 25.21 -20.45
N HIS A 13 -13.67 26.50 -20.54
CA HIS A 13 -14.17 27.59 -19.66
C HIS A 13 -15.69 27.84 -19.68
N PRO A 14 -16.28 28.33 -18.57
CA PRO A 14 -17.46 29.20 -18.59
C PRO A 14 -17.25 30.48 -17.71
N PRO A 15 -18.19 31.44 -17.66
CA PRO A 15 -18.01 32.80 -18.15
C PRO A 15 -17.60 33.84 -17.08
N LEU A 16 -17.25 35.02 -17.60
CA LEU A 16 -16.79 36.24 -16.94
C LEU A 16 -17.74 36.75 -15.84
N HIS A 17 -17.13 37.35 -14.80
CA HIS A 17 -17.70 38.12 -13.67
C HIS A 17 -17.70 37.49 -12.27
N LEU A 18 -16.57 36.94 -11.82
CA LEU A 18 -16.23 36.83 -10.39
C LEU A 18 -14.76 37.26 -10.17
N PRO A 19 -14.40 37.92 -9.05
CA PRO A 19 -13.08 38.51 -8.83
C PRO A 19 -11.98 37.44 -8.78
N VAL A 20 -10.87 37.77 -9.43
CA VAL A 20 -9.69 36.94 -9.73
C VAL A 20 -8.88 36.66 -8.46
N ALA A 21 -9.38 35.83 -7.54
CA ALA A 21 -8.68 35.55 -6.28
C ALA A 21 -9.08 34.20 -5.62
N PHE A 22 -9.13 33.09 -6.38
CA PHE A 22 -9.57 31.81 -5.78
C PHE A 22 -8.79 30.54 -6.17
N TRP A 23 -7.63 30.69 -6.81
CA TRP A 23 -6.74 29.58 -7.12
C TRP A 23 -5.34 30.02 -6.72
N ALA A 24 -4.93 29.73 -5.49
CA ALA A 24 -3.61 30.17 -5.02
C ALA A 24 -2.52 29.32 -5.69
N GLU A 25 -1.53 30.00 -6.27
CA GLU A 25 -0.17 29.46 -6.35
C GLU A 25 0.26 29.02 -4.94
N ARG A 26 1.21 28.09 -4.82
CA ARG A 26 1.65 27.56 -3.51
C ARG A 26 1.88 28.71 -2.52
N THR A 27 1.22 28.64 -1.36
CA THR A 27 1.40 29.64 -0.30
C THR A 27 2.73 29.42 0.42
N PRO A 28 3.27 30.41 1.16
CA PRO A 28 4.47 30.20 1.98
C PRO A 28 4.34 29.03 2.96
N VAL A 29 3.12 28.74 3.45
CA VAL A 29 2.85 27.59 4.30
C VAL A 29 3.04 26.27 3.53
N HIS A 30 2.66 26.20 2.25
CA HIS A 30 2.92 25.01 1.41
C HIS A 30 4.42 24.80 1.20
N GLU A 31 5.16 25.87 0.91
CA GLU A 31 6.59 25.79 0.64
C GLU A 31 7.36 25.38 1.90
N ALA A 32 7.11 26.04 3.03
CA ALA A 32 7.72 25.69 4.31
C ALA A 32 7.39 24.25 4.74
N ALA A 33 6.14 23.80 4.53
CA ALA A 33 5.71 22.44 4.82
C ALA A 33 6.39 21.40 3.92
N ARG A 34 6.50 21.68 2.62
CA ARG A 34 7.17 20.82 1.63
C ARG A 34 8.65 20.67 1.94
N ASP A 35 9.32 21.79 2.23
CA ASP A 35 10.77 21.86 2.35
C ASP A 35 11.24 21.53 3.78
N GLY A 36 10.31 21.35 4.73
CA GLY A 36 10.61 20.95 6.10
C GLY A 36 11.13 22.11 6.96
N GLU A 37 10.83 23.35 6.60
CA GLU A 37 11.29 24.55 7.28
C GLU A 37 10.49 24.81 8.56
N VAL A 38 10.72 23.98 9.57
CA VAL A 38 9.97 23.96 10.84
C VAL A 38 9.84 25.35 11.48
N ARG A 39 10.93 26.13 11.54
CA ARG A 39 10.91 27.46 12.17
C ARG A 39 10.08 28.46 11.36
N HIS A 40 10.26 28.47 10.05
CA HIS A 40 9.53 29.38 9.18
C HIS A 40 8.03 29.03 9.16
N LEU A 41 7.70 27.74 9.12
CA LEU A 41 6.32 27.26 9.25
C LEU A 41 5.70 27.69 10.60
N GLN A 42 6.47 27.65 11.69
CA GLN A 42 6.02 28.09 13.00
C GLN A 42 5.68 29.58 13.00
N GLU A 43 6.59 30.41 12.51
CA GLU A 43 6.40 31.86 12.39
C GLU A 43 5.16 32.21 11.55
N LEU A 44 4.96 31.50 10.43
CA LEU A 44 3.78 31.71 9.58
C LEU A 44 2.48 31.38 10.32
N ILE A 45 2.43 30.27 11.05
CA ILE A 45 1.25 29.86 11.83
C ILE A 45 0.97 30.85 12.96
N GLU A 46 2.01 31.27 13.70
CA GLU A 46 1.90 32.24 14.79
C GLU A 46 1.42 33.61 14.31
N ASN A 47 1.78 34.00 13.08
CA ASN A 47 1.30 35.21 12.41
C ASN A 47 -0.12 35.06 11.79
N GLY A 48 -0.81 33.94 12.03
CA GLY A 48 -2.20 33.74 11.61
C GLY A 48 -2.38 33.21 10.19
N ALA A 49 -1.35 32.61 9.58
CA ALA A 49 -1.49 31.99 8.26
C ALA A 49 -2.49 30.83 8.29
N CYS A 50 -3.35 30.75 7.27
CA CYS A 50 -4.34 29.67 7.16
C CYS A 50 -3.67 28.35 6.70
N VAL A 51 -3.72 27.32 7.55
CA VAL A 51 -3.10 26.00 7.31
C VAL A 51 -3.93 25.07 6.41
N ASN A 52 -5.17 25.44 6.11
CA ASN A 52 -6.11 24.66 5.29
C ASN A 52 -6.33 25.23 3.89
N LEU A 53 -5.54 26.22 3.48
CA LEU A 53 -5.57 26.70 2.09
C LEU A 53 -5.15 25.58 1.14
N VAL A 54 -5.75 25.58 -0.05
CA VAL A 54 -5.48 24.58 -1.09
C VAL A 54 -4.92 25.22 -2.35
N THR A 55 -4.08 24.48 -3.06
CA THR A 55 -3.69 24.81 -4.44
C THR A 55 -4.80 24.42 -5.43
N TYR A 56 -4.57 24.67 -6.74
CA TYR A 56 -5.47 24.25 -7.83
C TYR A 56 -5.87 22.77 -7.75
N ASP A 57 -4.94 21.89 -7.38
CA ASP A 57 -5.14 20.44 -7.29
C ASP A 57 -5.74 20.01 -5.94
N SER A 58 -6.32 20.94 -5.18
CA SER A 58 -6.86 20.71 -3.84
C SER A 58 -5.80 20.18 -2.84
N ILE A 59 -4.52 20.46 -3.09
CA ILE A 59 -3.40 20.07 -2.22
C ILE A 59 -3.30 21.06 -1.07
N THR A 60 -3.29 20.57 0.17
CA THR A 60 -3.05 21.39 1.38
C THR A 60 -1.57 21.33 1.78
N PRO A 61 -1.07 22.22 2.66
CA PRO A 61 0.26 22.10 3.24
C PRO A 61 0.51 20.75 3.94
N LEU A 62 -0.54 20.16 4.52
CA LEU A 62 -0.46 18.86 5.18
C LEU A 62 -0.16 17.73 4.19
N HIS A 63 -0.70 17.78 2.97
CA HIS A 63 -0.34 16.84 1.90
C HIS A 63 1.14 16.97 1.53
N GLU A 64 1.64 18.20 1.30
CA GLU A 64 3.04 18.45 0.93
C GLU A 64 4.01 17.95 2.02
N ALA A 65 3.76 18.26 3.30
CA ALA A 65 4.57 17.76 4.40
C ALA A 65 4.53 16.22 4.51
N SER A 66 3.36 15.62 4.34
CA SER A 66 3.18 14.15 4.44
C SER A 66 3.90 13.42 3.32
N LEU A 67 3.76 13.90 2.07
CA LEU A 67 4.41 13.34 0.89
C LEU A 67 5.94 13.46 0.93
N ARG A 68 6.45 14.46 1.65
CA ARG A 68 7.89 14.68 1.85
C ARG A 68 8.43 14.03 3.13
N GLY A 69 7.57 13.42 3.94
CA GLY A 69 7.97 12.79 5.21
C GLY A 69 8.40 13.79 6.29
N GLN A 70 7.93 15.04 6.23
CA GLN A 70 8.31 16.11 7.15
C GLN A 70 7.50 16.02 8.45
N THR A 71 7.81 15.03 9.29
CA THR A 71 7.03 14.69 10.50
C THR A 71 6.77 15.88 11.41
N ARG A 72 7.77 16.72 11.65
CA ARG A 72 7.60 17.88 12.53
C ARG A 72 6.64 18.92 11.95
N CYS A 73 6.67 19.13 10.63
CA CYS A 73 5.71 19.99 9.95
C CYS A 73 4.31 19.40 9.99
N VAL A 74 4.16 18.08 9.81
CA VAL A 74 2.87 17.37 9.95
C VAL A 74 2.27 17.59 11.34
N GLU A 75 3.05 17.39 12.41
CA GLU A 75 2.63 17.63 13.79
C GLU A 75 2.14 19.07 14.00
N MET A 76 2.92 20.05 13.53
CA MET A 76 2.57 21.47 13.69
C MET A 76 1.31 21.87 12.93
N LEU A 77 1.16 21.39 11.70
CA LEU A 77 -0.02 21.67 10.89
C LEU A 77 -1.28 21.07 11.54
N LEU A 78 -1.20 19.83 12.04
CA LEU A 78 -2.31 19.19 12.74
C LEU A 78 -2.65 19.90 14.06
N ALA A 79 -1.64 20.32 14.82
CA ALA A 79 -1.84 21.12 16.05
C ALA A 79 -2.50 22.47 15.77
N ALA A 80 -2.24 23.05 14.59
CA ALA A 80 -2.88 24.28 14.10
C ALA A 80 -4.26 24.06 13.45
N GLY A 81 -4.82 22.85 13.51
CA GLY A 81 -6.15 22.54 13.00
C GLY A 81 -6.21 22.18 11.52
N ALA A 82 -5.11 21.67 10.93
CA ALA A 82 -5.15 21.11 9.59
C ALA A 82 -6.13 19.91 9.50
N GLN A 83 -6.88 19.85 8.41
CA GLN A 83 -7.84 18.78 8.16
C GLN A 83 -7.11 17.47 7.81
N VAL A 84 -7.09 16.54 8.76
CA VAL A 84 -6.34 15.26 8.65
C VAL A 84 -6.76 14.38 7.47
N ASP A 85 -8.06 14.38 7.15
CA ASP A 85 -8.67 13.61 6.05
C ASP A 85 -8.96 14.48 4.82
N ALA A 86 -8.29 15.63 4.66
CA ALA A 86 -8.42 16.46 3.47
C ALA A 86 -8.15 15.62 2.21
N ARG A 87 -8.82 15.95 1.11
CA ARG A 87 -8.70 15.23 -0.15
C ARG A 87 -8.27 16.14 -1.27
N ASN A 88 -7.26 15.71 -2.01
CA ASN A 88 -6.87 16.36 -3.25
C ASN A 88 -7.80 15.95 -4.41
N ILE A 89 -7.57 16.48 -5.62
CA ILE A 89 -8.41 16.19 -6.81
C ILE A 89 -8.44 14.70 -7.20
N ASP A 90 -7.39 13.94 -6.88
CA ASP A 90 -7.31 12.50 -7.12
C ASP A 90 -7.99 11.69 -6.01
N GLY A 91 -8.46 12.37 -4.95
CA GLY A 91 -9.00 11.78 -3.74
C GLY A 91 -7.93 11.32 -2.74
N SER A 92 -6.63 11.51 -3.01
CA SER A 92 -5.56 11.18 -2.06
C SER A 92 -5.75 11.94 -0.76
N THR A 93 -5.33 11.33 0.35
CA THR A 93 -5.35 11.93 1.69
C THR A 93 -3.91 12.10 2.19
N PRO A 94 -3.65 12.95 3.19
CA PRO A 94 -2.34 13.03 3.81
C PRO A 94 -1.78 11.68 4.29
N LEU A 95 -2.65 10.76 4.74
CA LEU A 95 -2.24 9.40 5.12
C LEU A 95 -1.74 8.59 3.91
N CYS A 96 -2.39 8.71 2.76
CA CYS A 96 -1.90 8.10 1.51
C CYS A 96 -0.51 8.66 1.15
N ASP A 97 -0.34 9.98 1.23
CA ASP A 97 0.91 10.65 0.89
C ASP A 97 2.06 10.27 1.84
N ALA A 98 1.80 10.15 3.14
CA ALA A 98 2.76 9.64 4.12
C ALA A 98 3.14 8.17 3.87
N CYS A 99 2.19 7.35 3.41
CA CYS A 99 2.48 5.97 3.03
C CYS A 99 3.30 5.90 1.73
N ALA A 100 3.02 6.77 0.76
CA ALA A 100 3.76 6.88 -0.49
C ALA A 100 5.20 7.35 -0.27
N SER A 101 5.43 8.24 0.72
CA SER A 101 6.78 8.65 1.13
C SER A 101 7.52 7.56 1.91
N GLY A 102 6.79 6.65 2.55
CA GLY A 102 7.33 5.60 3.41
C GLY A 102 7.69 6.06 4.82
N SER A 103 7.35 7.31 5.19
CA SER A 103 7.61 7.86 6.52
C SER A 103 6.67 7.27 7.57
N ILE A 104 7.18 6.31 8.33
CA ILE A 104 6.41 5.62 9.38
C ILE A 104 6.00 6.58 10.51
N GLU A 105 6.83 7.58 10.80
CA GLU A 105 6.56 8.61 11.79
C GLU A 105 5.38 9.51 11.36
N CYS A 106 5.35 9.98 10.11
CA CYS A 106 4.20 10.71 9.59
C CYS A 106 2.92 9.86 9.64
N VAL A 107 3.00 8.58 9.25
CA VAL A 107 1.85 7.66 9.31
C VAL A 107 1.34 7.54 10.75
N LYS A 108 2.22 7.36 11.74
CA LYS A 108 1.83 7.29 13.16
C LYS A 108 1.15 8.57 13.64
N VAL A 109 1.70 9.74 13.32
CA VAL A 109 1.15 11.04 13.71
C VAL A 109 -0.23 11.26 13.07
N LEU A 110 -0.40 10.96 11.79
CA LEU A 110 -1.69 11.11 11.13
C LEU A 110 -2.75 10.19 11.73
N LEU A 111 -2.40 8.92 12.01
CA LEU A 111 -3.31 7.97 12.65
C LEU A 111 -3.67 8.39 14.08
N SER A 112 -2.73 8.92 14.87
CA SER A 112 -3.03 9.41 16.23
C SER A 112 -3.94 10.64 16.23
N HIS A 113 -3.94 11.42 15.14
CA HIS A 113 -4.87 12.52 14.89
C HIS A 113 -6.17 12.08 14.19
N GLY A 114 -6.45 10.78 14.11
CA GLY A 114 -7.73 10.26 13.64
C GLY A 114 -7.85 10.11 12.13
N ALA A 115 -6.75 10.10 11.38
CA ALA A 115 -6.78 9.77 9.95
C ALA A 115 -7.46 8.42 9.72
N LYS A 116 -8.37 8.35 8.74
CA LYS A 116 -9.04 7.10 8.41
C LYS A 116 -8.09 6.15 7.70
N VAL A 117 -7.91 4.96 8.27
CA VAL A 117 -7.09 3.87 7.69
C VAL A 117 -7.66 3.39 6.35
N ASN A 118 -8.98 3.34 6.25
CA ASN A 118 -9.72 2.87 5.06
C ASN A 118 -10.60 3.99 4.49
N PRO A 119 -10.02 5.07 3.93
CA PRO A 119 -10.81 6.13 3.33
C PRO A 119 -11.55 5.58 2.10
N PRO A 120 -12.81 5.99 1.84
CA PRO A 120 -13.51 5.58 0.63
C PRO A 120 -12.90 6.30 -0.57
N LEU A 121 -11.97 5.63 -1.26
CA LEU A 121 -11.21 6.13 -2.40
C LEU A 121 -11.54 5.31 -3.66
N TYR A 122 -11.50 5.97 -4.81
CA TYR A 122 -11.65 5.31 -6.11
C TYR A 122 -10.33 4.78 -6.67
N ILE A 123 -9.21 5.17 -6.05
CA ILE A 123 -7.85 4.87 -6.48
C ILE A 123 -7.10 4.05 -5.41
N ALA A 124 -5.80 4.30 -5.22
CA ALA A 124 -4.96 3.64 -4.25
C ALA A 124 -5.34 4.00 -2.79
N SER A 125 -5.46 2.97 -1.95
CA SER A 125 -5.60 3.14 -0.49
C SER A 125 -4.23 3.40 0.16
N PRO A 126 -4.17 3.87 1.44
CA PRO A 126 -2.91 3.99 2.16
C PRO A 126 -2.05 2.72 2.14
N LEU A 127 -2.70 1.55 2.23
CA LEU A 127 -2.03 0.25 2.16
C LEU A 127 -1.45 -0.04 0.77
N HIS A 128 -2.10 0.40 -0.32
CA HIS A 128 -1.52 0.32 -1.65
C HIS A 128 -0.26 1.18 -1.76
N GLU A 129 -0.30 2.42 -1.26
CA GLU A 129 0.84 3.34 -1.33
C GLU A 129 2.04 2.83 -0.54
N ALA A 130 1.80 2.29 0.66
CA ALA A 130 2.86 1.66 1.45
C ALA A 130 3.49 0.46 0.71
N CYS A 131 2.66 -0.36 0.05
CA CYS A 131 3.13 -1.47 -0.78
C CYS A 131 3.84 -1.00 -2.06
N LEU A 132 3.44 0.13 -2.65
CA LEU A 132 4.06 0.69 -3.85
C LEU A 132 5.46 1.23 -3.54
N ASN A 133 5.61 1.90 -2.40
CA ASN A 133 6.86 2.39 -1.85
C ASN A 133 7.78 1.22 -1.45
N GLY A 134 7.22 0.17 -0.83
CA GLY A 134 7.97 -0.96 -0.27
C GLY A 134 8.27 -0.83 1.22
N SER A 135 7.63 0.14 1.91
CA SER A 135 7.81 0.33 3.35
C SER A 135 7.10 -0.75 4.15
N ALA A 136 7.81 -1.84 4.46
CA ALA A 136 7.32 -2.93 5.29
C ALA A 136 6.88 -2.46 6.69
N ALA A 137 7.51 -1.40 7.21
CA ALA A 137 7.11 -0.78 8.49
C ALA A 137 5.72 -0.14 8.39
N CYS A 138 5.44 0.64 7.34
CA CYS A 138 4.13 1.23 7.12
C CYS A 138 3.08 0.16 6.83
N VAL A 139 3.41 -0.86 6.02
CA VAL A 139 2.50 -1.99 5.74
C VAL A 139 2.11 -2.69 7.03
N ARG A 140 3.08 -3.03 7.89
CA ARG A 140 2.80 -3.66 9.20
C ARG A 140 1.89 -2.79 10.06
N LEU A 141 2.22 -1.51 10.23
CA LEU A 141 1.42 -0.61 11.04
C LEU A 141 -0.02 -0.51 10.53
N LEU A 142 -0.21 -0.35 9.22
CA LEU A 142 -1.53 -0.26 8.61
C LEU A 142 -2.34 -1.54 8.82
N ILE A 143 -1.71 -2.71 8.70
CA ILE A 143 -2.35 -4.00 9.02
C ILE A 143 -2.79 -4.02 10.48
N ASP A 144 -1.92 -3.63 11.41
CA ASP A 144 -2.19 -3.63 12.85
C ASP A 144 -3.37 -2.71 13.22
N VAL A 145 -3.54 -1.59 12.51
CA VAL A 145 -4.68 -0.68 12.69
C VAL A 145 -5.90 -1.02 11.82
N GLY A 146 -5.93 -2.20 11.20
CA GLY A 146 -7.12 -2.73 10.53
C GLY A 146 -7.32 -2.28 9.08
N ALA A 147 -6.24 -2.05 8.33
CA ALA A 147 -6.34 -1.78 6.90
C ALA A 147 -6.98 -2.95 6.14
N ASN A 148 -7.80 -2.63 5.15
CA ASN A 148 -8.44 -3.63 4.30
C ASN A 148 -7.41 -4.25 3.35
N LEU A 149 -7.01 -5.49 3.64
CA LEU A 149 -6.09 -6.29 2.82
C LEU A 149 -6.57 -6.52 1.38
N GLU A 150 -7.89 -6.48 1.17
CA GLU A 150 -8.53 -6.67 -0.14
C GLU A 150 -9.09 -5.36 -0.69
N ALA A 151 -8.56 -4.20 -0.25
CA ALA A 151 -8.82 -2.95 -0.93
C ALA A 151 -8.48 -3.12 -2.42
N HIS A 152 -9.30 -2.58 -3.32
CA HIS A 152 -9.16 -2.83 -4.75
C HIS A 152 -9.05 -1.52 -5.53
N ASP A 153 -7.93 -1.32 -6.21
CA ASP A 153 -7.70 -0.26 -7.19
C ASP A 153 -7.83 -0.84 -8.61
N CYS A 154 -8.53 -0.14 -9.51
CA CYS A 154 -8.79 -0.64 -10.87
C CYS A 154 -7.51 -0.77 -11.72
N ARG A 155 -6.47 0.02 -11.45
CA ARG A 155 -5.19 0.00 -12.16
C ARG A 155 -4.20 -0.97 -11.54
N PHE A 156 -4.27 -1.22 -10.25
CA PHE A 156 -3.24 -1.96 -9.51
C PHE A 156 -3.72 -3.31 -8.92
N GLY A 157 -5.03 -3.52 -8.77
CA GLY A 157 -5.58 -4.69 -8.10
C GLY A 157 -5.60 -4.52 -6.59
N THR A 158 -5.22 -5.56 -5.84
CA THR A 158 -5.11 -5.50 -4.38
C THR A 158 -3.71 -5.05 -3.94
N PRO A 159 -3.48 -4.65 -2.67
CA PRO A 159 -2.14 -4.34 -2.17
C PRO A 159 -1.12 -5.46 -2.39
N LEU A 160 -1.55 -6.73 -2.34
CA LEU A 160 -0.67 -7.87 -2.64
C LEU A 160 -0.21 -7.86 -4.10
N HIS A 161 -1.09 -7.51 -5.05
CA HIS A 161 -0.71 -7.37 -6.46
C HIS A 161 0.36 -6.28 -6.63
N VAL A 162 0.21 -5.14 -5.93
CA VAL A 162 1.21 -4.05 -5.95
C VAL A 162 2.55 -4.52 -5.40
N ALA A 163 2.57 -5.12 -4.20
CA ALA A 163 3.79 -5.62 -3.59
C ALA A 163 4.52 -6.62 -4.51
N CYS A 164 3.76 -7.52 -5.14
CA CYS A 164 4.32 -8.50 -6.09
C CYS A 164 4.84 -7.86 -7.37
N ALA A 165 4.09 -6.92 -7.97
CA ALA A 165 4.49 -6.24 -9.21
C ALA A 165 5.73 -5.35 -9.02
N ARG A 166 6.00 -4.92 -7.79
CA ARG A 166 7.14 -4.08 -7.41
C ARG A 166 8.27 -4.87 -6.72
N GLU A 167 8.12 -6.18 -6.62
CA GLU A 167 9.11 -7.11 -6.03
C GLU A 167 9.42 -6.86 -4.55
N HIS A 168 8.50 -6.23 -3.82
CA HIS A 168 8.63 -5.93 -2.39
C HIS A 168 8.27 -7.16 -1.55
N LEU A 169 9.20 -8.11 -1.48
CA LEU A 169 9.01 -9.43 -0.87
C LEU A 169 8.54 -9.36 0.60
N ASP A 170 9.11 -8.46 1.39
CA ASP A 170 8.74 -8.29 2.80
C ASP A 170 7.30 -7.79 2.96
N CYS A 171 6.86 -6.85 2.10
CA CYS A 171 5.48 -6.37 2.08
C CYS A 171 4.52 -7.50 1.71
N ALA A 172 4.85 -8.29 0.67
CA ALA A 172 4.05 -9.45 0.28
C ALA A 172 3.96 -10.47 1.43
N LYS A 173 5.08 -10.78 2.09
CA LYS A 173 5.11 -11.70 3.24
C LYS A 173 4.23 -11.21 4.39
N LEU A 174 4.26 -9.90 4.69
CA LEU A 174 3.40 -9.30 5.72
C LEU A 174 1.92 -9.44 5.40
N LEU A 175 1.52 -9.09 4.17
CA LEU A 175 0.13 -9.22 3.72
C LEU A 175 -0.36 -10.67 3.79
N LEU A 176 0.43 -11.62 3.30
CA LEU A 176 0.10 -13.05 3.33
C LEU A 176 0.00 -13.59 4.76
N ASN A 177 0.89 -13.15 5.65
CA ASN A 177 0.84 -13.50 7.06
C ASN A 177 -0.38 -12.93 7.78
N ALA A 178 -0.83 -11.74 7.38
CA ALA A 178 -2.08 -11.12 7.84
C ALA A 178 -3.35 -11.77 7.25
N GLY A 179 -3.19 -12.72 6.32
CA GLY A 179 -4.30 -13.44 5.69
C GLY A 179 -4.90 -12.74 4.48
N ALA A 180 -4.10 -11.97 3.72
CA ALA A 180 -4.48 -11.52 2.39
C ALA A 180 -4.76 -12.73 1.48
N ASN A 181 -5.76 -12.61 0.62
CA ASN A 181 -6.13 -13.67 -0.32
C ASN A 181 -5.08 -13.77 -1.44
N VAL A 182 -4.21 -14.77 -1.35
CA VAL A 182 -3.17 -15.05 -2.35
C VAL A 182 -3.71 -15.28 -3.77
N ASN A 183 -4.98 -15.72 -3.88
CA ASN A 183 -5.67 -16.00 -5.13
C ASN A 183 -6.67 -14.92 -5.54
N ALA A 184 -6.67 -13.76 -4.88
CA ALA A 184 -7.38 -12.59 -5.39
C ALA A 184 -6.91 -12.31 -6.82
N ALA A 185 -7.86 -11.96 -7.70
CA ALA A 185 -7.58 -11.76 -9.11
C ALA A 185 -8.04 -10.37 -9.55
N LYS A 186 -7.15 -9.65 -10.24
CA LYS A 186 -7.44 -8.39 -10.92
C LYS A 186 -7.37 -8.62 -12.43
N LEU A 187 -8.49 -8.42 -13.13
CA LEU A 187 -8.62 -8.75 -14.56
C LEU A 187 -8.16 -10.19 -14.87
N HIS A 188 -8.51 -11.13 -13.97
CA HIS A 188 -8.11 -12.54 -13.97
C HIS A 188 -6.62 -12.81 -13.69
N GLU A 189 -5.79 -11.80 -13.50
CA GLU A 189 -4.40 -11.97 -13.07
C GLU A 189 -4.31 -12.06 -11.55
N THR A 190 -3.60 -13.07 -11.06
CA THR A 190 -3.30 -13.26 -9.62
C THR A 190 -1.90 -12.74 -9.28
N ALA A 191 -1.59 -12.62 -7.99
CA ALA A 191 -0.23 -12.30 -7.51
C ALA A 191 0.86 -13.19 -8.14
N LEU A 192 0.57 -14.48 -8.40
CA LEU A 192 1.50 -15.40 -9.08
C LEU A 192 1.81 -14.98 -10.52
N HIS A 193 0.85 -14.43 -11.26
CA HIS A 193 1.09 -13.91 -12.61
C HIS A 193 2.07 -12.74 -12.56
N HIS A 194 1.94 -11.85 -11.57
CA HIS A 194 2.88 -10.74 -11.39
C HIS A 194 4.29 -11.25 -11.06
N ALA A 195 4.43 -12.19 -10.12
CA ALA A 195 5.72 -12.80 -9.78
C ALA A 195 6.40 -13.47 -10.99
N ALA A 196 5.61 -14.12 -11.86
CA ALA A 196 6.12 -14.71 -13.10
C ALA A 196 6.61 -13.65 -14.10
N LYS A 197 5.85 -12.56 -14.30
CA LYS A 197 6.19 -11.47 -15.23
C LYS A 197 7.49 -10.75 -14.84
N VAL A 198 7.70 -10.52 -13.54
CA VAL A 198 8.94 -9.91 -13.00
C VAL A 198 10.08 -10.91 -12.85
N ARG A 199 9.80 -12.21 -13.04
CA ARG A 199 10.77 -13.33 -12.98
C ARG A 199 11.40 -13.53 -11.60
N ASN A 200 10.70 -13.17 -10.53
CA ASN A 200 11.17 -13.33 -9.17
C ASN A 200 10.81 -14.72 -8.60
N THR A 201 11.83 -15.59 -8.49
CA THR A 201 11.64 -16.99 -8.06
C THR A 201 11.22 -17.08 -6.59
N ASP A 202 11.83 -16.28 -5.71
CA ASP A 202 11.55 -16.31 -4.27
C ASP A 202 10.12 -15.86 -3.97
N LEU A 203 9.65 -14.84 -4.69
CA LEU A 203 8.28 -14.38 -4.61
C LEU A 203 7.29 -15.43 -5.12
N ALA A 204 7.59 -16.08 -6.25
CA ALA A 204 6.76 -17.15 -6.79
C ALA A 204 6.66 -18.33 -5.81
N GLU A 205 7.79 -18.79 -5.27
CA GLU A 205 7.82 -19.86 -4.28
C GLU A 205 7.06 -19.46 -3.01
N MET A 206 7.26 -18.25 -2.49
CA MET A 206 6.51 -17.74 -1.34
C MET A 206 4.99 -17.80 -1.61
N LEU A 207 4.52 -17.25 -2.72
CA LEU A 207 3.09 -17.26 -3.06
C LEU A 207 2.53 -18.69 -3.16
N ILE A 208 3.27 -19.63 -3.76
CA ILE A 208 2.87 -21.04 -3.83
C ILE A 208 2.81 -21.66 -2.42
N GLN A 209 3.80 -21.39 -1.57
CA GLN A 209 3.81 -21.83 -0.17
C GLN A 209 2.65 -21.22 0.63
N PHE A 210 2.12 -20.07 0.26
CA PHE A 210 0.90 -19.51 0.85
C PHE A 210 -0.40 -19.96 0.18
N GLY A 211 -0.35 -20.94 -0.73
CA GLY A 211 -1.53 -21.54 -1.36
C GLY A 211 -1.93 -20.90 -2.69
N GLY A 212 -1.00 -20.18 -3.34
CA GLY A 212 -1.21 -19.64 -4.68
C GLY A 212 -1.46 -20.74 -5.71
N ASN A 213 -2.52 -20.59 -6.50
CA ASN A 213 -2.90 -21.55 -7.54
C ASN A 213 -2.01 -21.40 -8.79
N VAL A 214 -1.08 -22.34 -8.99
CA VAL A 214 -0.20 -22.40 -10.17
C VAL A 214 -0.95 -22.65 -11.48
N TYR A 215 -2.21 -23.09 -11.42
CA TYR A 215 -3.06 -23.35 -12.58
C TYR A 215 -4.08 -22.24 -12.86
N ALA A 216 -4.07 -21.15 -12.09
CA ALA A 216 -4.94 -20.00 -12.36
C ALA A 216 -4.72 -19.50 -13.80
N ARG A 217 -5.80 -19.06 -14.47
CA ARG A 217 -5.72 -18.55 -15.83
C ARG A 217 -6.17 -17.09 -15.89
N ASP A 218 -5.37 -16.28 -16.57
CA ASP A 218 -5.71 -14.90 -16.87
C ASP A 218 -6.74 -14.76 -18.01
N ASN A 219 -7.02 -13.53 -18.41
CA ASN A 219 -7.97 -13.22 -19.49
C ASN A 219 -7.49 -13.66 -20.89
N ARG A 220 -6.23 -14.05 -21.05
CA ARG A 220 -5.65 -14.63 -22.27
C ARG A 220 -5.61 -16.16 -22.18
N GLY A 221 -6.17 -16.74 -21.12
CA GLY A 221 -6.10 -18.16 -20.82
C GLY A 221 -4.70 -18.64 -20.43
N LYS A 222 -3.76 -17.75 -20.13
CA LYS A 222 -2.39 -18.11 -19.74
C LYS A 222 -2.28 -18.37 -18.24
N ARG A 223 -1.46 -19.34 -17.86
CA ARG A 223 -1.07 -19.62 -16.48
C ARG A 223 0.13 -18.77 -16.07
N PRO A 224 0.44 -18.64 -14.77
CA PRO A 224 1.67 -17.99 -14.32
C PRO A 224 2.93 -18.53 -15.02
N SER A 225 3.06 -19.85 -15.18
CA SER A 225 4.21 -20.49 -15.83
C SER A 225 4.42 -20.04 -17.28
N ASP A 226 3.36 -19.71 -18.01
CA ASP A 226 3.41 -19.25 -19.41
C ASP A 226 4.10 -17.88 -19.59
N TYR A 227 4.30 -17.13 -18.50
CA TYR A 227 5.02 -15.85 -18.50
C TYR A 227 6.52 -16.00 -18.19
N SER A 228 6.97 -17.21 -17.87
CA SER A 228 8.36 -17.52 -17.55
C SER A 228 8.99 -18.41 -18.63
N GLN A 229 10.29 -18.22 -18.90
CA GLN A 229 11.02 -19.14 -19.79
C GLN A 229 11.26 -20.47 -19.08
N SER A 230 11.05 -21.59 -19.74
CA SER A 230 11.18 -22.93 -19.15
C SER A 230 12.56 -23.24 -18.56
N SER A 231 13.62 -22.61 -19.09
CA SER A 231 15.00 -22.74 -18.59
C SER A 231 15.32 -21.84 -17.39
N SER A 232 14.51 -20.80 -17.14
CA SER A 232 14.71 -19.86 -16.04
C SER A 232 14.44 -20.51 -14.67
N SER A 233 15.03 -19.98 -13.60
CA SER A 233 14.79 -20.45 -12.23
C SER A 233 13.31 -20.40 -11.87
N THR A 234 12.62 -19.32 -12.24
CA THR A 234 11.17 -19.15 -12.02
C THR A 234 10.36 -20.17 -12.81
N GLY A 235 10.71 -20.43 -14.08
CA GLY A 235 10.06 -21.48 -14.89
C GLY A 235 10.27 -22.88 -14.34
N LYS A 236 11.48 -23.18 -13.86
CA LYS A 236 11.80 -24.44 -13.16
C LYS A 236 11.01 -24.58 -11.85
N CYS A 237 10.86 -23.50 -11.08
CA CYS A 237 10.06 -23.47 -9.86
C CYS A 237 8.59 -23.83 -10.17
N PHE A 238 7.98 -23.19 -11.16
CA PHE A 238 6.62 -23.55 -11.58
C PHE A 238 6.52 -24.99 -12.07
N ALA A 239 7.42 -25.43 -12.95
CA ALA A 239 7.42 -26.80 -13.46
C ALA A 239 7.58 -27.84 -12.34
N TYR A 240 8.32 -27.51 -11.28
CA TYR A 240 8.44 -28.36 -10.09
C TYR A 240 7.09 -28.48 -9.38
N TYR A 241 6.42 -27.38 -9.05
CA TYR A 241 5.14 -27.40 -8.33
C TYR A 241 3.95 -27.88 -9.19
N GLU A 242 4.05 -27.80 -10.52
CA GLU A 242 3.05 -28.40 -11.42
C GLU A 242 3.11 -29.94 -11.45
N ARG A 243 4.28 -30.53 -11.18
CA ARG A 243 4.52 -31.99 -11.16
C ARG A 243 4.46 -32.59 -9.76
N ASN A 244 4.75 -31.77 -8.76
CA ASN A 244 4.87 -32.19 -7.37
C ASN A 244 3.87 -31.40 -6.53
N PRO A 245 2.76 -32.02 -6.06
CA PRO A 245 1.83 -31.35 -5.17
C PRO A 245 2.52 -30.93 -3.86
N LEU A 246 1.95 -29.92 -3.19
CA LEU A 246 2.42 -29.51 -1.87
C LEU A 246 2.43 -30.69 -0.90
N ARG A 247 3.48 -30.76 -0.06
CA ARG A 247 3.61 -31.79 0.98
C ARG A 247 2.39 -31.76 1.91
N LEU A 248 2.03 -32.91 2.48
CA LEU A 248 0.91 -33.01 3.41
C LEU A 248 1.02 -31.99 4.57
N SER A 249 2.22 -31.81 5.13
CA SER A 249 2.46 -30.82 6.18
C SER A 249 2.10 -29.40 5.74
N GLN A 250 2.40 -29.04 4.49
CA GLN A 250 2.07 -27.73 3.93
C GLN A 250 0.57 -27.58 3.68
N LEU A 251 -0.10 -28.62 3.19
CA LEU A 251 -1.55 -28.62 3.06
C LEU A 251 -2.25 -28.47 4.41
N CYS A 252 -1.73 -29.13 5.46
CA CYS A 252 -2.20 -28.96 6.83
C CYS A 252 -1.99 -27.52 7.32
N ARG A 253 -0.83 -26.91 7.05
CA ARG A 253 -0.54 -25.50 7.39
C ARG A 253 -1.59 -24.57 6.78
N LEU A 254 -1.82 -24.70 5.46
CA LEU A 254 -2.78 -23.88 4.73
C LEU A 254 -4.20 -24.05 5.26
N SER A 255 -4.64 -25.30 5.44
CA SER A 255 -5.98 -25.63 5.94
C SER A 255 -6.24 -25.04 7.32
N LEU A 256 -5.28 -25.18 8.24
CA LEU A 256 -5.41 -24.63 9.59
C LEU A 256 -5.40 -23.11 9.58
N ARG A 257 -4.49 -22.47 8.83
CA ARG A 257 -4.47 -21.00 8.73
C ARG A 257 -5.76 -20.45 8.14
N GLN A 258 -6.32 -21.10 7.12
CA GLN A 258 -7.61 -20.73 6.55
C GLN A 258 -8.72 -20.82 7.61
N ALA A 259 -8.76 -21.89 8.41
CA ALA A 259 -9.74 -22.05 9.49
C ALA A 259 -9.59 -21.00 10.60
N LEU A 260 -8.36 -20.57 10.91
CA LEU A 260 -8.11 -19.56 11.94
C LEU A 260 -8.40 -18.12 11.46
N GLY A 261 -8.37 -17.89 10.15
CA GLY A 261 -8.66 -16.60 9.49
C GLY A 261 -7.54 -15.56 9.69
N ARG A 262 -7.88 -14.28 9.54
CA ARG A 262 -6.92 -13.14 9.62
C ARG A 262 -6.16 -13.05 10.94
N LYS A 263 -6.75 -13.57 12.03
CA LYS A 263 -6.14 -13.63 13.37
C LYS A 263 -5.36 -14.93 13.62
N ALA A 264 -4.95 -15.64 12.56
CA ALA A 264 -4.24 -16.91 12.72
C ALA A 264 -2.98 -16.79 13.59
N LEU A 265 -2.18 -15.75 13.38
CA LEU A 265 -0.93 -15.55 14.12
C LEU A 265 -1.17 -15.24 15.61
N GLU A 266 -2.28 -14.59 15.96
CA GLU A 266 -2.69 -14.39 17.36
C GLU A 266 -3.14 -15.70 18.01
N LYS A 267 -3.80 -16.58 17.24
CA LYS A 267 -4.40 -17.82 17.74
C LYS A 267 -3.43 -18.99 17.85
N ILE A 268 -2.46 -19.10 16.93
CA ILE A 268 -1.51 -20.23 16.86
C ILE A 268 -0.78 -20.51 18.18
N PRO A 269 -0.26 -19.50 18.91
CA PRO A 269 0.41 -19.72 20.20
C PRO A 269 -0.49 -20.38 21.27
N HIS A 270 -1.81 -20.31 21.11
CA HIS A 270 -2.80 -20.84 22.04
C HIS A 270 -3.32 -22.24 21.68
N LEU A 271 -2.81 -22.87 20.62
CA LEU A 271 -3.28 -24.19 20.17
C LEU A 271 -2.75 -25.37 21.01
N HIS A 272 -1.99 -25.12 22.08
CA HIS A 272 -1.38 -26.15 22.93
C HIS A 272 -0.60 -27.24 22.14
N ILE A 273 0.15 -26.81 21.12
CA ILE A 273 1.00 -27.65 20.28
C ILE A 273 2.50 -27.38 20.55
N PRO A 274 3.40 -28.32 20.23
CA PRO A 274 4.84 -28.09 20.31
C PRO A 274 5.29 -26.83 19.55
N ALA A 275 6.26 -26.10 20.10
CA ALA A 275 6.76 -24.83 19.56
C ALA A 275 7.18 -24.91 18.09
N LYS A 276 7.86 -25.99 17.69
CA LYS A 276 8.26 -26.22 16.29
C LYS A 276 7.08 -26.25 15.32
N PHE A 277 5.93 -26.77 15.74
CA PHE A 277 4.72 -26.73 14.91
C PHE A 277 4.09 -25.34 14.90
N ALA A 278 4.12 -24.61 16.02
CA ALA A 278 3.66 -23.23 16.05
C ALA A 278 4.50 -22.33 15.13
N GLU A 279 5.83 -22.44 15.16
CA GLU A 279 6.76 -21.75 14.26
C GLU A 279 6.50 -22.11 12.79
N PHE A 280 6.32 -23.41 12.51
CA PHE A 280 5.91 -23.89 11.20
C PHE A 280 4.59 -23.21 10.78
N LEU A 281 3.55 -23.20 11.59
CA LEU A 281 2.25 -22.62 11.23
C LEU A 281 2.29 -21.09 11.04
N SER A 282 3.24 -20.41 11.67
CA SER A 282 3.39 -18.96 11.60
C SER A 282 4.31 -18.46 10.48
N TYR A 283 4.93 -19.37 9.71
CA TYR A 283 5.98 -19.02 8.73
C TYR A 283 7.15 -18.22 9.36
N CYS A 284 7.44 -18.49 10.64
CA CYS A 284 8.49 -17.83 11.43
C CYS A 284 9.81 -18.64 11.49
N GLN A 285 10.03 -19.51 10.51
CA GLN A 285 11.27 -20.30 10.39
C GLN A 285 12.43 -19.46 9.88
#